data_AF-A0A7W1SH81-F1
#
_entry.id   AF-A0A7W1SH81-F1
#
_cell.length_a   1.000
_cell.length_b   1.000
_cell.length_c   1.000
_cell.angle_alpha   90.00
_cell.angle_beta   90.00
_cell.angle_gamma   90.00
#
_symmetry.space_group_name_H-M   'P 1'
#
loop_
_entity.id
_entity.type
_entity.pdbx_description
1 polymer ?
#
loop_
_entity_poly.entity_id
_entity_poly.type
_entity_poly.pdbx_seq_one_letter_code
_entity_poly.pdbx_strand_id
1 'polypeptide(L)'
;MRAREIKPCAGCGRHPLHVEDGRRITFFVLTVDRAVLDERAARSTLGLAMHFGSDAAGLADVFSPDPEIVKTHPQLRTVLHLCEGCAGVQPDAPSLFELLEREVAAEEVEA
;
A
#
# COMPACT_ATOMS: atom_id res chain seq x y z
N MET A 1 25.79 6.99 4.78
CA MET A 1 25.00 6.07 3.94
C MET A 1 25.92 5.43 2.93
N ARG A 2 25.96 4.10 2.85
CA ARG A 2 26.74 3.40 1.82
C ARG A 2 25.93 3.46 0.53
N ALA A 3 26.55 3.83 -0.59
CA ALA A 3 25.88 4.00 -1.89
C ALA A 3 25.15 2.74 -2.42
N ARG A 4 25.30 1.58 -1.76
CA ARG A 4 24.67 0.30 -2.11
C ARG A 4 23.27 0.10 -1.52
N GLU A 5 22.78 1.02 -0.68
CA GLU A 5 21.49 0.87 0.02
C GLU A 5 20.34 1.60 -0.68
N ILE A 6 20.61 2.33 -1.77
CA ILE A 6 19.59 3.12 -2.44
C ILE A 6 18.94 2.27 -3.53
N LYS A 7 17.69 1.82 -3.31
CA LYS A 7 16.91 1.09 -4.31
C LYS A 7 16.70 1.94 -5.58
N PRO A 8 16.70 1.34 -6.78
CA PRO A 8 16.37 2.05 -8.02
C PRO A 8 14.92 2.56 -8.01
N CYS A 9 14.60 3.49 -8.91
CA CYS A 9 13.22 3.95 -9.08
C CYS A 9 12.32 2.77 -9.50
N ALA A 10 11.27 2.45 -8.75
CA ALA A 10 10.33 1.37 -9.07
C ALA A 10 9.59 1.60 -10.41
N GLY A 11 9.37 2.86 -10.79
CA GLY A 11 8.70 3.21 -12.04
C GLY A 11 9.56 3.01 -13.29
N CYS A 12 10.82 3.49 -13.28
CA CYS A 12 11.68 3.51 -14.47
C CYS A 12 12.95 2.67 -14.37
N GLY A 13 13.21 2.02 -13.23
CA GLY A 13 14.38 1.17 -12.98
C GLY A 13 15.72 1.91 -12.87
N ARG A 14 15.74 3.24 -13.02
CA ARG A 14 16.99 4.02 -13.02
C ARG A 14 17.54 4.18 -11.60
N HIS A 15 18.84 3.97 -11.45
CA HIS A 15 19.54 4.18 -10.18
C HIS A 15 19.64 5.68 -9.84
N PRO A 16 19.45 6.10 -8.58
CA PRO A 16 19.51 7.51 -8.18
C PRO A 16 20.85 8.22 -8.43
N LEU A 17 21.91 7.44 -8.67
CA LEU A 17 23.25 7.94 -8.97
C LEU A 17 23.51 8.09 -10.48
N HIS A 18 22.66 7.52 -11.35
CA HIS A 18 22.69 7.75 -12.79
C HIS A 18 21.94 9.05 -13.12
N VAL A 19 22.50 10.18 -12.67
CA VAL A 19 21.99 11.52 -12.99
C VAL A 19 22.75 12.02 -14.21
N GLU A 20 22.27 11.68 -15.41
CA GLU A 20 22.91 12.15 -16.67
C GLU A 20 22.80 13.67 -16.86
N ASP A 21 21.92 14.38 -16.12
CA ASP A 21 21.58 15.78 -16.41
C ASP A 21 21.46 16.72 -15.18
N GLY A 22 22.11 16.41 -14.05
CA GLY A 22 22.21 17.30 -12.87
C GLY A 22 20.89 17.81 -12.24
N ARG A 23 19.73 17.40 -12.75
CA ARG A 23 18.40 17.98 -12.45
C ARG A 23 17.43 17.04 -11.73
N ARG A 24 17.82 15.81 -11.39
CA ARG A 24 16.93 14.85 -10.72
C ARG A 24 17.61 14.25 -9.49
N ILE A 25 17.64 15.02 -8.41
CA ILE A 25 18.16 14.59 -7.10
C ILE A 25 17.00 14.23 -6.15
N THR A 26 15.77 14.60 -6.48
CA THR A 26 14.60 14.35 -5.64
C THR A 26 14.03 12.95 -5.89
N PHE A 27 13.93 12.19 -4.81
CA PHE A 27 13.26 10.89 -4.77
C PHE A 27 12.14 10.95 -3.74
N PHE A 28 11.02 10.33 -4.09
CA PHE A 28 9.88 10.11 -3.23
C PHE A 28 9.95 8.69 -2.69
N VAL A 29 9.69 8.54 -1.40
CA VAL A 29 9.58 7.24 -0.76
C VAL A 29 8.12 7.05 -0.37
N LEU A 30 7.47 6.07 -1.00
CA LEU A 30 6.10 5.69 -0.71
C LEU A 30 6.11 4.44 0.16
N THR A 31 5.43 4.52 1.30
CA THR A 31 5.21 3.37 2.16
C THR A 31 3.77 2.92 1.99
N VAL A 32 3.58 1.68 1.57
CA VAL A 32 2.25 1.11 1.37
C VAL A 32 2.04 0.03 2.42
N ASP A 33 1.10 0.28 3.33
CA ASP A 33 0.63 -0.69 4.30
C ASP A 33 -0.54 -1.48 3.72
N ARG A 34 -0.41 -2.80 3.70
CA ARG A 34 -1.48 -3.68 3.27
C ARG A 34 -2.47 -3.90 4.40
N ALA A 35 -3.74 -3.75 4.08
CA ALA A 35 -4.82 -4.09 4.99
C ALA A 35 -5.57 -5.31 4.47
N VAL A 36 -5.95 -6.20 5.38
CA VAL A 36 -6.75 -7.38 5.08
C VAL A 36 -8.09 -7.23 5.77
N LEU A 37 -9.15 -7.55 5.04
CA LEU A 37 -10.49 -7.62 5.58
C LEU A 37 -10.68 -8.97 6.27
N ASP A 38 -11.01 -8.97 7.55
CA ASP A 38 -11.46 -10.17 8.24
C ASP A 38 -12.89 -10.50 7.79
N GLU A 39 -13.00 -11.46 6.86
CA GLU A 39 -14.29 -11.82 6.26
C GLU A 39 -15.31 -12.32 7.29
N ARG A 40 -14.85 -12.99 8.36
CA ARG A 40 -15.74 -13.50 9.40
C ARG A 40 -16.31 -12.35 10.22
N ALA A 41 -15.46 -11.39 10.59
CA ALA A 41 -15.90 -10.17 11.27
C ALA A 41 -16.85 -9.37 10.36
N ALA A 42 -16.51 -9.20 9.09
CA ALA A 42 -17.32 -8.47 8.11
C ALA A 42 -18.73 -9.06 7.97
N ARG A 43 -18.83 -10.39 7.83
CA ARG A 43 -20.11 -11.11 7.73
C ARG A 43 -20.93 -11.02 9.02
N SER A 44 -20.27 -11.06 10.18
CA SER A 44 -20.92 -10.87 11.49
C SER A 44 -21.54 -9.47 11.59
N THR A 45 -20.77 -8.43 11.28
CA THR A 45 -21.24 -7.04 11.34
C THR A 45 -22.37 -6.80 10.33
N LEU A 46 -22.26 -7.33 9.12
CA LEU A 46 -23.33 -7.23 8.11
C LEU A 46 -24.61 -7.94 8.57
N GLY A 47 -24.48 -9.14 9.15
CA GLY A 47 -25.63 -9.88 9.70
C GLY A 47 -26.33 -9.11 10.83
N LEU A 48 -25.56 -8.47 11.71
CA LEU A 48 -26.09 -7.60 12.75
C LEU A 48 -26.78 -6.36 12.16
N ALA A 49 -26.17 -5.70 11.19
CA ALA A 49 -26.77 -4.55 10.50
C ALA A 49 -28.10 -4.91 9.83
N MET A 50 -28.19 -6.08 9.19
CA MET A 50 -29.45 -6.57 8.61
C MET A 50 -30.51 -6.88 9.67
N HIS A 51 -30.10 -7.34 10.85
CA HIS A 51 -31.02 -7.65 11.95
C HIS A 51 -31.60 -6.39 12.59
N PHE A 52 -30.81 -5.32 12.71
CA PHE A 52 -31.23 -4.04 13.29
C PHE A 52 -31.85 -3.06 12.29
N GLY A 53 -31.94 -3.43 11.01
CA GLY A 53 -32.31 -2.55 9.91
C GLY A 53 -31.08 -1.84 9.32
N SER A 54 -31.04 -1.69 8.00
CA SER A 54 -29.85 -1.22 7.24
C SER A 54 -29.22 0.09 7.74
N ASP A 55 -29.98 0.92 8.47
CA ASP A 55 -29.55 2.21 9.00
C ASP A 55 -28.88 2.11 10.38
N ALA A 56 -28.81 0.91 10.96
CA ALA A 56 -28.25 0.65 12.28
C ALA A 56 -26.76 0.25 12.25
N ALA A 57 -26.00 0.71 11.25
CA ALA A 57 -24.56 0.45 11.14
C ALA A 57 -23.81 0.78 12.46
N GLY A 58 -24.17 1.89 13.11
CA GLY A 58 -23.57 2.29 14.38
C GLY A 58 -23.92 1.40 15.57
N LEU A 59 -25.01 0.63 15.53
CA LEU A 59 -25.32 -0.39 16.56
C LEU A 59 -24.57 -1.69 16.29
N ALA A 60 -24.41 -2.06 15.01
CA ALA A 60 -23.61 -3.22 14.63
C ALA A 60 -22.14 -3.08 15.08
N ASP A 61 -21.58 -1.86 15.07
CA ASP A 61 -20.22 -1.59 15.55
C ASP A 61 -20.06 -1.76 17.08
N VAL A 62 -21.12 -1.53 17.86
CA VAL A 62 -21.12 -1.68 19.33
C VAL A 62 -21.26 -3.14 19.75
N PHE A 63 -22.05 -3.91 19.00
CA PHE A 63 -22.32 -5.32 19.29
C PHE A 63 -21.41 -6.29 18.53
N SER A 64 -20.60 -5.79 17.58
CA SER A 64 -19.60 -6.60 16.90
C SER A 64 -18.53 -7.04 17.90
N PRO A 65 -18.19 -8.34 17.96
CA PRO A 65 -17.08 -8.82 18.77
C PRO A 65 -15.71 -8.30 18.30
N ASP A 66 -15.63 -7.76 17.07
CA ASP A 66 -14.45 -7.10 16.53
C ASP A 66 -14.88 -5.90 15.66
N PRO A 67 -14.78 -4.65 16.14
CA PRO A 67 -15.14 -3.46 15.37
C PRO A 67 -14.08 -3.14 14.31
N GLU A 68 -12.85 -3.65 14.43
CA GLU A 68 -11.78 -3.43 13.46
C GLU A 68 -11.79 -4.55 12.40
N ILE A 69 -12.74 -4.44 11.48
CA ILE A 69 -12.93 -5.40 10.38
C ILE A 69 -11.75 -5.36 9.39
N VAL A 70 -11.11 -4.20 9.27
CA VAL A 70 -9.94 -3.99 8.40
C VAL A 70 -8.70 -3.92 9.28
N LYS A 71 -7.83 -4.92 9.15
CA LYS A 71 -6.59 -5.01 9.93
C LYS A 71 -5.41 -4.65 9.04
N THR A 72 -4.68 -3.61 9.40
CA THR A 72 -3.42 -3.26 8.74
C THR A 72 -2.32 -4.21 9.20
N HIS A 73 -1.57 -4.77 8.25
CA HIS A 73 -0.48 -5.70 8.52
C HIS A 73 0.87 -4.98 8.33
N PRO A 74 1.50 -4.47 9.40
CA PRO A 74 2.77 -3.75 9.29
C PRO A 74 3.91 -4.64 8.80
N GLN A 75 3.80 -5.97 8.93
CA GLN A 75 4.78 -6.93 8.39
C GLN A 75 4.71 -7.06 6.86
N LEU A 76 3.59 -6.67 6.24
CA LEU A 76 3.38 -6.70 4.79
C LEU A 76 3.57 -5.32 4.17
N ARG A 77 4.37 -4.47 4.82
CA ARG A 77 4.68 -3.12 4.36
C ARG A 77 5.65 -3.17 3.20
N THR A 78 5.28 -2.54 2.09
CA THR A 78 6.16 -2.39 0.93
C THR A 78 6.64 -0.95 0.81
N VAL A 79 7.93 -0.77 0.49
CA VAL A 79 8.55 0.55 0.34
C VAL A 79 8.98 0.76 -1.09
N LEU A 80 8.33 1.70 -1.78
CA LEU A 80 8.61 2.06 -3.15
C LEU A 80 9.45 3.34 -3.20
N HIS A 81 10.50 3.34 -4.01
CA HIS A 81 11.31 4.52 -4.29
C HIS A 81 10.96 5.02 -5.68
N LEU A 82 10.55 6.28 -5.83
CA LEU A 82 10.18 6.88 -7.11
C LEU A 82 11.01 8.13 -7.37
N CYS A 83 11.54 8.27 -8.58
CA CYS A 83 12.14 9.54 -8.99
C CYS A 83 11.04 10.59 -9.23
N GLU A 84 11.37 11.87 -9.11
CA GLU A 84 10.45 12.98 -9.34
C GLU A 84 9.67 12.89 -10.66
N GLY A 85 10.32 12.41 -11.72
CA GLY A 85 9.67 12.22 -13.01
C GLY A 85 8.60 11.11 -13.00
N CYS A 86 8.83 10.01 -12.28
CA CYS A 86 7.83 8.95 -12.15
C CYS A 86 6.74 9.32 -11.14
N ALA A 87 7.10 9.98 -10.04
CA ALA A 87 6.14 10.45 -9.05
C ALA A 87 5.15 11.47 -9.63
N GLY A 88 5.60 12.36 -10.52
CA GLY A 88 4.73 13.35 -11.17
C GLY A 88 3.87 12.80 -12.33
N VAL A 89 4.26 11.66 -12.92
CA VAL A 89 3.57 11.03 -14.08
C VAL A 89 2.66 9.87 -13.67
N GLN A 90 2.69 9.44 -12.41
CA GLN A 90 1.74 8.49 -11.84
C GLN A 90 0.69 9.20 -10.99
N PRO A 91 -0.26 9.93 -11.62
CA PRO A 91 -1.23 10.73 -10.89
C PRO A 91 -2.37 9.90 -10.29
N ASP A 92 -2.49 8.62 -10.65
CA ASP A 92 -3.66 7.80 -10.35
C ASP A 92 -3.32 6.55 -9.53
N ALA A 93 -4.27 6.16 -8.67
CA ALA A 93 -4.12 4.98 -7.81
C ALA A 93 -3.82 3.68 -8.59
N PRO A 94 -4.43 3.40 -9.77
CA PRO A 94 -4.16 2.17 -10.51
C PRO A 94 -2.70 1.97 -10.92
N SER A 95 -2.03 3.02 -11.42
CA SER A 95 -0.63 2.91 -11.85
C SER A 95 0.33 2.67 -10.68
N LEU A 96 -0.01 3.15 -9.48
CA LEU A 96 0.71 2.85 -8.24
C LEU A 96 0.47 1.40 -7.78
N PHE A 97 -0.74 0.87 -7.95
CA PHE A 97 -1.04 -0.54 -7.64
C PHE A 97 -0.25 -1.51 -8.53
N GLU A 98 -0.16 -1.25 -9.83
CA GLU A 98 0.64 -2.09 -10.73
C GLU A 98 2.13 -2.12 -10.35
N LEU A 99 2.69 -0.99 -9.91
CA LEU A 99 4.05 -0.96 -9.39
C LEU A 99 4.20 -1.74 -8.09
N LEU A 100 3.22 -1.63 -7.20
CA LEU A 100 3.21 -2.35 -5.93
C LEU A 100 3.17 -3.87 -6.13
N GLU A 101 2.33 -4.36 -7.05
CA GLU A 101 2.25 -5.78 -7.38
C GLU A 101 3.58 -6.32 -7.92
N ARG A 102 4.24 -5.56 -8.78
CA ARG A 102 5.56 -5.94 -9.34
C ARG A 102 6.64 -6.03 -8.27
N GLU A 103 6.68 -5.08 -7.34
CA GLU A 103 7.69 -5.08 -6.26
C GLU A 103 7.44 -6.18 -5.25
N VAL A 104 6.19 -6.48 -4.90
CA VAL A 104 5.91 -7.61 -4.02
C VAL A 104 6.24 -8.93 -4.69
N ALA A 105 5.89 -9.10 -5.97
CA ALA A 105 6.29 -10.29 -6.71
C ALA A 105 7.82 -10.43 -6.77
N ALA A 106 8.57 -9.33 -6.79
CA ALA A 106 10.03 -9.37 -6.74
C ALA A 106 10.56 -9.76 -5.34
N GLU A 107 9.99 -9.20 -4.26
CA GLU A 107 10.39 -9.51 -2.88
C GLU A 107 10.06 -10.97 -2.49
N GLU A 108 8.98 -11.56 -3.01
CA GLU A 108 8.62 -12.97 -2.78
C GLU A 108 9.56 -13.97 -3.47
N VAL A 109 10.26 -13.57 -4.54
CA VAL A 109 11.22 -14.42 -5.27
C VAL A 109 12.60 -14.44 -4.60
N GLU A 110 12.92 -13.39 -3.83
CA GLU A 110 14.21 -13.24 -3.14
C GLU A 110 14.21 -13.78 -1.70
N ALA A 111 13.04 -14.12 -1.13
CA ALA A 111 12.85 -14.64 0.22
C ALA A 111 12.93 -16.17 0.30
#